data_AF-A0A957YS38-F1
#
_entry.id   AF-A0A957YS38-F1
#
_cell.length_a   1.000
_cell.length_b   1.000
_cell.length_c   1.000
_cell.angle_alpha   90.00
_cell.angle_beta   90.00
_cell.angle_gamma   90.00
#
_symmetry.space_group_name_H-M   'P 1'
#
loop_
_entity.id
_entity.type
_entity.pdbx_description
1 polymer ?
#
loop_
_entity_poly.entity_id
_entity_poly.type
_entity_poly.pdbx_seq_one_letter_code
_entity_poly.pdbx_strand_id
1 'polypeptide(L)'
;VEIYFRIKKTGAVLPVFTTRPDTIFGATYVVLAPEHPAVADLVKGTSAETAVMDFVEKTRNMNKSLRVSGEKAKEGIFTGQMAINPVNGEEIPIWIADYVLMDYGTGAIMAVPTHDQRDFLFAKEHHLPLRIVIQDPANPDQSEDQLTAAYEKDGALIHSKQFDGEDNQQAKQRIAQWM
;
A
#
# COMPACT_ATOMS: atom_id res chain seq x y z
N VAL A 1 12.68 -3.85 -3.22
CA VAL A 1 13.18 -2.58 -3.78
C VAL A 1 12.54 -1.43 -3.05
N GLU A 2 13.22 -0.29 -3.00
CA GLU A 2 12.63 0.96 -2.52
C GLU A 2 12.02 1.71 -3.70
N ILE A 3 10.85 2.31 -3.47
CA ILE A 3 10.12 3.13 -4.43
C ILE A 3 9.85 4.48 -3.76
N TYR A 4 10.15 5.57 -4.45
CA TYR A 4 10.12 6.91 -3.90
C TYR A 4 8.82 7.62 -4.27
N PHE A 5 7.84 7.58 -3.38
CA PHE A 5 6.60 8.35 -3.51
C PHE A 5 6.85 9.80 -3.13
N ARG A 6 6.07 10.74 -3.67
CA ARG A 6 6.10 12.15 -3.25
C ARG A 6 4.84 12.52 -2.50
N ILE A 7 4.96 13.14 -1.34
CA ILE A 7 3.80 13.70 -0.63
C ILE A 7 3.29 14.89 -1.44
N LYS A 8 2.03 14.83 -1.90
CA LYS A 8 1.44 15.82 -2.81
C LYS A 8 1.59 17.25 -2.31
N LYS A 9 1.30 17.47 -1.02
CA LYS A 9 1.24 18.81 -0.42
C LYS A 9 2.62 19.47 -0.27
N THR A 10 3.64 18.69 0.06
CA THR A 10 4.96 19.21 0.44
C THR A 10 6.05 18.92 -0.58
N GLY A 11 5.83 17.99 -1.50
CA GLY A 11 6.84 17.46 -2.41
C GLY A 11 7.90 16.59 -1.73
N ALA A 12 7.81 16.37 -0.41
CA ALA A 12 8.74 15.55 0.33
C ALA A 12 8.68 14.09 -0.16
N VAL A 13 9.85 13.45 -0.19
CA VAL A 13 9.99 12.06 -0.64
C VAL A 13 9.66 11.12 0.51
N LEU A 14 8.85 10.11 0.22
CA LEU A 14 8.47 9.02 1.11
C LEU A 14 8.98 7.69 0.52
N PRO A 15 10.10 7.15 1.03
CA PRO A 15 10.61 5.85 0.62
C PRO A 15 9.70 4.72 1.09
N VAL A 16 9.31 3.86 0.16
CA VAL A 16 8.41 2.74 0.38
C VAL A 16 9.09 1.45 -0.05
N PHE A 17 9.04 0.40 0.77
CA PHE A 17 9.64 -0.88 0.43
C PHE A 17 8.60 -1.86 -0.13
N THR A 18 8.98 -2.62 -1.16
CA THR A 18 8.19 -3.75 -1.68
C THR A 18 9.07 -4.89 -2.19
N THR A 19 8.59 -6.12 -2.08
CA THR A 19 9.14 -7.31 -2.76
C THR A 19 8.42 -7.61 -4.08
N ARG A 20 7.33 -6.89 -4.36
CA ARG A 20 6.45 -7.04 -5.54
C ARG A 20 6.44 -5.76 -6.38
N PRO A 21 7.58 -5.31 -6.95
CA PRO A 21 7.57 -4.16 -7.84
C PRO A 21 6.69 -4.37 -9.09
N ASP A 22 6.40 -5.63 -9.46
CA ASP A 22 5.47 -5.99 -10.52
C ASP A 22 4.06 -5.42 -10.33
N THR A 23 3.65 -5.13 -9.09
CA THR A 23 2.29 -4.69 -8.77
C THR A 23 2.15 -3.18 -8.54
N ILE A 24 3.20 -2.38 -8.78
CA ILE A 24 3.23 -0.93 -8.48
C ILE A 24 2.10 -0.12 -9.14
N PHE A 25 1.63 -0.53 -10.33
CA PHE A 25 0.51 0.12 -11.01
C PHE A 25 -0.84 -0.09 -10.28
N GLY A 26 -0.92 -1.14 -9.47
CA GLY A 26 -2.06 -1.47 -8.61
C GLY A 26 -1.99 -0.84 -7.22
N ALA A 27 -0.95 -0.05 -6.92
CA ALA A 27 -0.84 0.61 -5.62
C ALA A 27 -1.88 1.73 -5.50
N THR A 28 -2.87 1.53 -4.63
CA THR A 28 -4.01 2.44 -4.45
C THR A 28 -3.96 3.24 -3.15
N TYR A 29 -3.04 2.93 -2.24
CA TYR A 29 -2.71 3.71 -1.04
C TYR A 29 -1.31 3.38 -0.52
N VAL A 30 -0.79 4.23 0.36
CA VAL A 30 0.47 4.01 1.08
C VAL A 30 0.16 3.84 2.55
N VAL A 31 0.86 2.92 3.23
CA VAL A 31 0.68 2.69 4.67
C VAL A 31 2.01 2.84 5.39
N LEU A 32 2.03 3.65 6.44
CA LEU A 32 3.15 3.81 7.35
C LEU A 32 2.91 3.02 8.63
N ALA A 33 3.99 2.49 9.21
CA ALA A 33 3.97 2.05 10.59
C ALA A 33 3.65 3.24 11.51
N PRO A 34 2.92 3.03 12.63
CA PRO A 34 2.63 4.06 13.63
C PRO A 34 3.89 4.74 14.18
N GLU A 35 4.99 4.00 14.27
CA GLU A 35 6.27 4.50 14.77
C GLU A 35 7.14 5.17 13.69
N HIS A 36 6.65 5.31 12.46
CA HIS A 36 7.42 5.85 11.35
C HIS A 36 7.79 7.33 11.59
N PRO A 37 9.08 7.73 11.44
CA PRO A 37 9.54 9.08 11.77
C PRO A 37 8.79 10.19 11.02
N ALA A 38 8.37 9.92 9.79
CA ALA A 38 7.63 10.90 8.99
C ALA A 38 6.20 11.17 9.48
N VAL A 39 5.62 10.36 10.39
CA VAL A 39 4.23 10.51 10.81
C VAL A 39 3.97 11.89 11.42
N ALA A 40 4.80 12.33 12.36
CA ALA A 40 4.61 13.62 13.02
C ALA A 40 4.64 14.78 12.02
N ASP A 41 5.63 14.80 11.13
CA ASP A 41 5.76 15.84 10.10
C ASP A 41 4.64 15.77 9.05
N LEU A 42 4.12 14.58 8.75
CA LEU A 42 3.05 14.36 7.78
C LEU A 42 1.75 15.03 8.23
N VAL A 43 1.44 14.98 9.52
CA VAL A 43 0.16 15.47 10.06
C VAL A 43 0.27 16.83 10.77
N LYS A 44 1.47 17.35 10.98
CA LYS A 44 1.70 18.63 11.66
C LYS A 44 0.89 19.78 11.08
N GLY A 45 0.12 20.46 11.92
CA GLY A 45 -0.74 21.59 11.56
C GLY A 45 -1.95 21.20 10.72
N THR A 46 -2.31 19.91 10.66
CA THR A 46 -3.51 19.44 9.95
C THR A 46 -4.64 19.15 10.94
N SER A 47 -5.88 19.10 10.46
CA SER A 47 -7.02 18.68 11.28
C SER A 47 -6.95 17.20 11.73
N ALA A 48 -6.07 16.41 11.12
CA ALA A 48 -5.87 15.00 11.47
C ALA A 48 -4.80 14.79 12.56
N GLU A 49 -4.03 15.83 12.94
CA GLU A 49 -2.87 15.72 13.82
C GLU A 49 -3.19 15.01 15.14
N THR A 50 -4.15 15.53 15.91
CA THR A 50 -4.54 14.95 17.21
C THR A 50 -4.97 13.50 17.06
N ALA A 51 -5.92 13.22 16.16
CA ALA A 51 -6.47 11.88 16.00
C ALA A 51 -5.40 10.86 15.56
N VAL A 52 -4.48 11.26 14.68
CA VAL A 52 -3.38 10.40 14.24
C VAL A 52 -2.38 10.15 15.37
N MET A 53 -2.00 11.18 16.13
CA MET A 53 -1.06 11.01 17.23
C MET A 53 -1.64 10.16 18.36
N ASP A 54 -2.94 10.30 18.66
CA ASP A 54 -3.67 9.44 19.60
C ASP A 54 -3.68 7.97 19.13
N PHE A 55 -3.91 7.74 17.83
CA PHE A 55 -3.83 6.41 17.23
C PHE A 55 -2.43 5.79 17.34
N VAL A 56 -1.38 6.60 17.11
CA VAL A 56 0.02 6.16 17.26
C VAL A 56 0.31 5.77 18.70
N GLU A 57 -0.10 6.58 19.68
CA GLU A 57 0.10 6.28 21.10
C GLU A 57 -0.63 5.01 21.53
N LYS A 58 -1.91 4.87 21.13
CA LYS A 58 -2.70 3.64 21.35
C LYS A 58 -1.97 2.41 20.79
N THR A 59 -1.44 2.51 19.57
CA THR A 59 -0.84 1.37 18.87
C THR A 59 0.54 0.98 19.42
N ARG A 60 1.32 1.94 19.93
CA ARG A 60 2.59 1.65 20.63
C ARG A 60 2.40 0.78 21.87
N ASN A 61 1.25 0.89 22.53
CA ASN A 61 0.91 0.09 23.70
C ASN A 61 0.38 -1.32 23.35
N MET A 62 0.19 -1.63 22.06
CA MET A 62 -0.24 -2.94 21.60
C MET A 62 0.94 -3.88 21.36
N ASN A 63 0.78 -5.17 21.66
CA ASN A 63 1.80 -6.17 21.41
C ASN A 63 2.03 -6.36 19.89
N LYS A 64 3.29 -6.27 19.43
CA LYS A 64 3.65 -6.42 18.01
C LYS A 64 3.13 -7.74 17.41
N SER A 65 3.14 -8.83 18.16
CA SER A 65 2.65 -10.14 17.66
C SER A 65 1.16 -10.13 17.35
N LEU A 66 0.36 -9.44 18.17
CA LEU A 66 -1.09 -9.28 17.98
C LEU A 66 -1.42 -8.34 16.82
N ARG A 67 -0.52 -7.40 16.51
CA ARG A 67 -0.67 -6.49 15.35
C ARG A 67 -0.51 -7.22 14.02
N VAL A 68 0.35 -8.23 13.98
CA VAL A 68 0.59 -9.01 12.75
C VAL A 68 -0.36 -10.18 12.61
N SER A 69 -0.89 -10.76 13.71
CA SER A 69 -1.80 -11.90 13.64
C SER A 69 -3.08 -11.58 12.84
N GLY A 70 -3.62 -12.59 12.14
CA GLY A 70 -4.86 -12.46 11.37
C GLY A 70 -6.13 -12.52 12.22
N GLU A 71 -6.01 -12.60 13.55
CA GLU A 71 -7.12 -12.82 14.48
C GLU A 71 -7.90 -11.53 14.81
N LYS A 72 -7.32 -10.36 14.56
CA LYS A 72 -7.93 -9.05 14.84
C LYS A 72 -8.08 -8.25 13.55
N ALA A 73 -9.20 -7.52 13.43
CA ALA A 73 -9.38 -6.50 12.41
C ALA A 73 -8.23 -5.49 12.46
N LYS A 74 -7.71 -5.13 11.28
CA LYS A 74 -6.56 -4.24 11.17
C LYS A 74 -7.05 -2.82 11.37
N GLU A 75 -6.55 -2.13 12.39
CA GLU A 75 -6.93 -0.74 12.61
C GLU A 75 -6.02 0.19 11.82
N GLY A 76 -6.60 1.24 11.25
CA GLY A 76 -5.82 2.30 10.62
C GLY A 76 -6.56 3.64 10.58
N ILE A 77 -5.79 4.69 10.36
CA ILE A 77 -6.26 6.07 10.31
C ILE A 77 -5.72 6.79 9.08
N PHE A 78 -6.61 7.51 8.41
CA PHE A 78 -6.25 8.36 7.29
C PHE A 78 -5.54 9.62 7.79
N THR A 79 -4.39 9.95 7.20
CA THR A 79 -3.55 11.07 7.62
C THR A 79 -4.07 12.43 7.12
N GLY A 80 -5.05 12.45 6.22
CA GLY A 80 -5.43 13.65 5.49
C GLY A 80 -4.45 14.04 4.37
N GLN A 81 -3.37 13.27 4.17
CA GLN A 81 -2.37 13.52 3.14
C GLN A 81 -2.44 12.49 2.01
N MET A 82 -2.00 12.92 0.84
CA MET A 82 -1.94 12.11 -0.39
C MET A 82 -0.48 11.96 -0.82
N ALA A 83 -0.14 10.79 -1.35
CA ALA A 83 1.10 10.51 -2.08
C ALA A 83 0.83 10.49 -3.58
N ILE A 84 1.83 10.80 -4.39
CA ILE A 84 1.82 10.65 -5.84
C ILE A 84 2.52 9.34 -6.17
N ASN A 85 1.81 8.43 -6.82
CA ASN A 85 2.39 7.19 -7.33
C ASN A 85 3.34 7.52 -8.51
N PRO A 86 4.63 7.16 -8.42
CA PRO A 86 5.63 7.61 -9.39
C PRO A 86 5.43 7.03 -10.79
N VAL A 87 4.73 5.89 -10.94
CA VAL A 87 4.63 5.21 -12.24
C VAL A 87 3.45 5.69 -13.09
N ASN A 88 2.40 6.22 -12.47
CA ASN A 88 1.17 6.64 -13.14
C ASN A 88 0.75 8.09 -12.81
N GLY A 89 1.37 8.74 -11.81
CA GLY A 89 1.07 10.11 -11.40
C GLY A 89 -0.20 10.25 -10.58
N GLU A 90 -0.84 9.14 -10.19
CA GLU A 90 -2.10 9.18 -9.45
C GLU A 90 -1.88 9.57 -7.99
N GLU A 91 -2.88 10.25 -7.44
CA GLU A 91 -2.93 10.60 -6.04
C GLU A 91 -3.57 9.49 -5.23
N ILE A 92 -2.82 8.94 -4.27
CA ILE A 92 -3.25 7.85 -3.42
C ILE A 92 -3.15 8.25 -1.94
N PRO A 93 -4.13 7.90 -1.09
CA PRO A 93 -4.14 8.33 0.30
C PRO A 93 -2.99 7.69 1.09
N ILE A 94 -2.49 8.43 2.07
CA ILE A 94 -1.50 7.94 3.03
C ILE A 94 -2.21 7.59 4.34
N TRP A 95 -2.05 6.35 4.77
CA TRP A 95 -2.62 5.79 5.98
C TRP A 95 -1.54 5.42 6.99
N ILE A 96 -1.94 5.32 8.24
CA ILE A 96 -1.15 4.71 9.30
C ILE A 96 -1.94 3.52 9.81
N ALA A 97 -1.34 2.33 9.82
CA ALA A 97 -2.04 1.12 10.23
C ALA A 97 -1.15 0.21 11.08
N ASP A 98 -1.79 -0.56 11.96
CA ASP A 98 -1.09 -1.39 12.94
C ASP A 98 -0.36 -2.60 12.34
N TYR A 99 -0.77 -3.06 11.15
CA TYR A 99 -0.21 -4.22 10.46
C TYR A 99 1.13 -3.98 9.76
N VAL A 100 1.56 -2.72 9.66
CA VAL A 100 2.88 -2.34 9.15
C VAL A 100 3.84 -2.16 10.32
N LEU A 101 5.03 -2.76 10.20
CA LEU A 101 6.07 -2.71 11.22
C LEU A 101 7.27 -1.89 10.73
N MET A 102 7.85 -1.10 11.64
CA MET A 102 9.11 -0.39 11.36
C MET A 102 10.28 -1.32 11.01
N ASP A 103 10.26 -2.54 11.54
CA ASP A 103 11.33 -3.52 11.30
C ASP A 103 11.24 -4.15 9.88
N TYR A 104 10.20 -3.80 9.09
CA TYR A 104 10.01 -4.28 7.73
C TYR A 104 10.31 -3.18 6.69
N GLY A 105 11.43 -3.31 5.98
CA GLY A 105 11.82 -2.39 4.92
C GLY A 105 12.08 -0.97 5.45
N THR A 106 11.38 0.02 4.89
CA THR A 106 11.46 1.43 5.31
C THR A 106 10.47 1.78 6.43
N GLY A 107 9.67 0.82 6.91
CA GLY A 107 8.53 1.10 7.79
C GLY A 107 7.33 1.74 7.05
N ALA A 108 7.38 1.77 5.72
CA ALA A 108 6.28 2.18 4.84
C ALA A 108 6.14 1.21 3.66
N ILE A 109 4.91 0.88 3.30
CA ILE A 109 4.57 -0.03 2.19
C ILE A 109 3.65 0.65 1.18
N MET A 110 3.71 0.18 -0.07
CA MET A 110 2.69 0.45 -1.08
C MET A 110 1.66 -0.65 -0.92
N ALA A 111 0.39 -0.28 -0.76
CA ALA A 111 -0.64 -1.27 -0.62
C ALA A 111 -1.25 -1.59 -1.98
N VAL A 112 -1.30 -2.88 -2.32
CA VAL A 112 -1.88 -3.37 -3.58
C VAL A 112 -2.98 -4.38 -3.27
N PRO A 113 -4.22 -3.92 -3.00
CA PRO A 113 -5.27 -4.74 -2.42
C PRO A 113 -5.64 -5.98 -3.22
N THR A 114 -5.52 -5.93 -4.54
CA THR A 114 -5.88 -7.08 -5.38
C THR A 114 -4.80 -8.16 -5.39
N HIS A 115 -3.62 -7.91 -4.82
CA HIS A 115 -2.45 -8.81 -4.87
C HIS A 115 -1.72 -9.00 -3.53
N ASP A 116 -2.27 -8.50 -2.42
CA ASP A 116 -1.87 -8.81 -1.04
C ASP A 116 -3.13 -8.93 -0.16
N GLN A 117 -3.30 -10.06 0.51
CA GLN A 117 -4.52 -10.35 1.27
C GLN A 117 -4.74 -9.41 2.47
N ARG A 118 -3.68 -8.87 3.07
CA ARG A 118 -3.79 -7.92 4.19
C ARG A 118 -4.27 -6.56 3.68
N ASP A 119 -3.71 -6.12 2.57
CA ASP A 119 -4.13 -4.89 1.90
C ASP A 119 -5.56 -5.00 1.37
N PHE A 120 -5.98 -6.19 0.92
CA PHE A 120 -7.37 -6.47 0.51
C PHE A 120 -8.34 -6.24 1.67
N LEU A 121 -8.09 -6.88 2.81
CA LEU A 121 -8.98 -6.79 3.97
C LEU A 121 -9.08 -5.35 4.48
N PHE A 122 -7.93 -4.66 4.57
CA PHE A 122 -7.89 -3.25 4.94
C PHE A 122 -8.64 -2.36 3.95
N ALA A 123 -8.44 -2.58 2.64
CA ALA A 123 -9.14 -1.83 1.61
C ALA A 123 -10.66 -2.06 1.63
N LYS A 124 -11.12 -3.29 1.89
CA LYS A 124 -12.55 -3.60 2.02
C LYS A 124 -13.17 -2.92 3.23
N GLU A 125 -12.48 -2.93 4.37
CA GLU A 125 -12.95 -2.27 5.60
C GLU A 125 -13.03 -0.75 5.45
N HIS A 126 -12.02 -0.14 4.79
CA HIS A 126 -11.92 1.31 4.63
C HIS A 126 -12.45 1.83 3.27
N HIS A 127 -13.10 0.99 2.48
CA HIS A 127 -13.67 1.32 1.16
C HIS A 127 -12.64 1.98 0.22
N LEU A 128 -11.41 1.47 0.22
CA LEU A 128 -10.32 1.96 -0.62
C LEU A 128 -10.37 1.34 -2.02
N PRO A 129 -9.84 2.03 -3.05
CA PRO A 129 -9.86 1.52 -4.41
C PRO A 129 -9.13 0.19 -4.54
N LEU A 130 -9.69 -0.68 -5.38
CA LEU A 130 -9.07 -1.92 -5.84
C LEU A 130 -8.68 -1.72 -7.30
N ARG A 131 -7.58 -2.32 -7.75
CA ARG A 131 -7.17 -2.31 -9.16
C ARG A 131 -6.41 -3.58 -9.49
N ILE A 132 -6.99 -4.41 -10.34
CA ILE A 132 -6.34 -5.63 -10.80
C ILE A 132 -5.24 -5.24 -11.79
N VAL A 133 -4.01 -5.67 -11.49
CA VAL A 133 -2.83 -5.50 -12.37
C VAL A 133 -2.13 -6.80 -12.72
N ILE A 134 -2.54 -7.93 -12.13
CA ILE A 134 -2.17 -9.29 -12.54
C ILE A 134 -3.46 -10.04 -12.82
N GLN A 135 -3.62 -10.52 -14.04
CA GLN A 135 -4.78 -11.31 -14.45
C GLN A 135 -4.67 -12.74 -13.91
N ASP A 136 -5.72 -13.22 -13.24
CA ASP A 136 -5.86 -14.63 -12.90
C ASP A 136 -6.18 -15.43 -14.18
N PRO A 137 -5.31 -16.34 -14.65
CA PRO A 137 -5.58 -17.14 -15.84
C PRO A 137 -6.81 -18.05 -15.69
N ALA A 138 -7.22 -18.37 -14.46
CA ALA A 138 -8.45 -19.13 -14.22
C ALA A 138 -9.71 -18.27 -14.32
N ASN A 139 -9.60 -16.95 -14.12
CA ASN A 139 -10.71 -16.00 -14.10
C ASN A 139 -10.34 -14.70 -14.83
N PRO A 140 -10.11 -14.72 -16.15
CA PRO A 140 -9.54 -13.60 -16.89
C PRO A 140 -10.45 -12.36 -16.94
N ASP A 141 -11.76 -12.56 -16.81
CA ASP A 141 -12.79 -11.50 -16.86
C ASP A 141 -13.24 -11.05 -15.45
N GLN A 142 -12.52 -11.46 -14.40
CA GLN A 142 -12.87 -11.08 -13.03
C GLN A 142 -12.70 -9.57 -12.83
N SER A 143 -13.76 -8.93 -12.33
CA SER A 143 -13.77 -7.52 -11.99
C SER A 143 -13.52 -7.28 -10.50
N GLU A 144 -13.05 -6.08 -10.15
CA GLU A 144 -12.69 -5.71 -8.78
C GLU A 144 -13.83 -5.86 -7.77
N ASP A 145 -15.07 -5.61 -8.19
CA ASP A 145 -16.28 -5.71 -7.37
C ASP A 145 -16.64 -7.17 -7.01
N GLN A 146 -16.16 -8.13 -7.80
CA GLN A 146 -16.38 -9.57 -7.58
C GLN A 146 -15.30 -10.22 -6.72
N LEU A 147 -14.24 -9.50 -6.38
CA LEU A 147 -13.15 -10.05 -5.56
C LEU A 147 -13.64 -10.35 -4.14
N THR A 148 -13.38 -11.58 -3.70
CA THR A 148 -13.59 -12.04 -2.32
C THR A 148 -12.28 -12.20 -1.56
N ALA A 149 -11.15 -12.21 -2.27
CA ALA A 149 -9.79 -12.35 -1.76
C ALA A 149 -8.79 -11.71 -2.75
N ALA A 150 -7.56 -11.45 -2.29
CA ALA A 150 -6.48 -11.03 -3.18
C ALA A 150 -5.99 -12.21 -4.04
N TYR A 151 -5.58 -11.90 -5.26
CA TYR A 151 -4.86 -12.82 -6.13
C TYR A 151 -3.34 -12.62 -5.97
N GLU A 152 -2.69 -13.50 -5.21
CA GLU A 152 -1.27 -13.35 -4.85
C GLU A 152 -0.31 -14.14 -5.76
N LYS A 153 -0.84 -14.90 -6.72
CA LYS A 153 -0.10 -15.82 -7.59
C LYS A 153 0.45 -15.14 -8.86
N ASP A 154 1.07 -15.94 -9.71
CA ASP A 154 1.67 -15.53 -10.97
C ASP A 154 0.65 -15.43 -12.09
N GLY A 155 0.80 -14.43 -12.95
CA GLY A 155 -0.11 -14.16 -14.06
C GLY A 155 0.44 -13.09 -14.99
N ALA A 156 -0.31 -12.81 -16.06
CA ALA A 156 0.03 -11.75 -17.00
C ALA A 156 -0.32 -10.38 -16.40
N LEU A 157 0.57 -9.41 -16.57
CA LEU A 157 0.30 -8.04 -16.19
C LEU A 157 -0.78 -7.42 -17.07
N ILE A 158 -1.67 -6.66 -16.44
CA ILE A 158 -2.68 -5.82 -17.08
C ILE A 158 -2.68 -4.44 -16.42
N HIS A 159 -3.22 -3.43 -17.10
CA HIS A 159 -3.31 -2.05 -16.58
C HIS A 159 -1.96 -1.49 -16.07
N SER A 160 -0.86 -1.94 -16.67
CA SER A 160 0.53 -1.72 -16.28
C SER A 160 1.35 -1.11 -17.42
N LYS A 161 0.70 -0.35 -18.31
CA LYS A 161 1.30 0.40 -19.42
C LYS A 161 2.14 -0.51 -20.34
N GLN A 162 3.42 -0.20 -20.53
CA GLN A 162 4.30 -0.93 -21.44
C GLN A 162 4.63 -2.37 -20.98
N PHE A 163 4.18 -2.77 -19.80
CA PHE A 163 4.38 -4.12 -19.25
C PHE A 163 3.16 -5.03 -19.44
N ASP A 164 2.06 -4.53 -20.03
CA ASP A 164 0.87 -5.34 -20.29
C ASP A 164 1.19 -6.57 -21.14
N GLY A 165 0.66 -7.72 -20.72
CA GLY A 165 0.89 -9.03 -21.33
C GLY A 165 2.16 -9.75 -20.88
N GLU A 166 3.05 -9.10 -20.12
CA GLU A 166 4.24 -9.74 -19.58
C GLU A 166 3.92 -10.62 -18.37
N ASP A 167 4.65 -11.72 -18.20
CA ASP A 167 4.61 -12.52 -16.97
C ASP A 167 5.15 -11.69 -15.78
N ASN A 168 4.40 -11.66 -14.67
CA ASN A 168 4.74 -10.80 -13.55
C ASN A 168 6.09 -11.15 -12.90
N GLN A 169 6.55 -12.41 -12.90
CA GLN A 169 7.86 -12.78 -12.36
C GLN A 169 8.99 -12.20 -13.20
N GLN A 170 8.85 -12.24 -14.53
CA GLN A 170 9.81 -11.64 -15.45
C GLN A 170 9.78 -10.10 -15.36
N ALA A 171 8.59 -9.52 -15.21
CA ALA A 171 8.40 -8.08 -15.16
C ALA A 171 8.98 -7.43 -13.89
N LYS A 172 9.08 -8.16 -12.76
CA LYS A 172 9.65 -7.63 -11.48
C LYS A 172 10.97 -6.91 -11.68
N GLN A 173 11.92 -7.55 -12.36
CA GLN A 173 13.25 -6.98 -12.57
C GLN A 173 13.21 -5.79 -13.53
N ARG A 174 12.40 -5.88 -14.59
CA ARG A 174 12.28 -4.83 -15.60
C ARG A 174 11.63 -3.57 -15.04
N ILE A 175 10.55 -3.72 -14.27
CA ILE A 175 9.88 -2.60 -13.60
C ILE A 175 10.83 -1.98 -12.57
N ALA A 176 11.53 -2.78 -11.78
CA ALA A 176 12.51 -2.28 -10.81
C ALA A 176 13.67 -1.51 -11.46
N GLN A 177 14.10 -1.87 -12.67
CA GLN A 177 15.15 -1.15 -13.41
C GLN A 177 14.62 0.10 -14.15
N TRP A 178 13.33 0.10 -14.49
CA TRP A 178 12.68 1.20 -15.21
C TRP A 178 12.33 2.38 -14.30
N MET A 179 12.00 2.11 -13.02
CA MET A 179 11.78 3.12 -11.99
C MET A 179 13.10 3.75 -11.53
#